data_AF-A0A453KG31-F1
#
_entry.id   AF-A0A453KG31-F1
#
_cell.length_a   1.000
_cell.length_b   1.000
_cell.length_c   1.000
_cell.angle_alpha   90.00
_cell.angle_beta   90.00
_cell.angle_gamma   90.00
#
_symmetry.space_group_name_H-M   'P 1'
#
loop_
_entity.id
_entity.type
_entity.pdbx_description
1 polymer ?
#
loop_
_entity_poly.entity_id
_entity_poly.type
_entity_poly.pdbx_seq_one_letter_code
_entity_poly.pdbx_strand_id
1 'polypeptide(L)'
;MSSEPAPASASTEELEADLSAATISKKQLKKDARKAEKAGKASQRQQQQQPQAEEADLFAANYGDVPVEEIQSKAISGRSWTDIGDLDEAAAGRSVLIRGSAQTLRPVSKKMAFVVLRQSMSTVQCVLVASADAGVSTQMVRFATSLSKESIVDVEGVVTLPKEPLKATTQQVEIQVRKVYCINRAIPTLPINLEDAARSEAEFEKAEQNGEKLVRVLQDTRLNYRAIDLRTPANQAIFRIQCHVENKFREFLFSENFIGIHSPKLIGGSSEGGASVFKLEYNGQPACLAQSPQLYKQMSICGGFGRVFEVGPVFRAEKSNTHRHLCEFIGLDAEMEIKEHYFEVCDIIDGLFVAIFKHLNENCQKELETINRQYPFEPLKVKHYSLLSCVCYMYAFA
;
A
#
# COMPACT_ATOMS: atom_id res chain seq x y z
N MET A 1 55.13 -99.84 -10.48
CA MET A 1 56.02 -98.77 -9.97
C MET A 1 55.13 -97.55 -9.79
N SER A 2 54.54 -97.35 -8.60
CA SER A 2 55.06 -96.48 -7.50
C SER A 2 55.16 -95.01 -7.97
N SER A 3 54.54 -93.97 -7.38
CA SER A 3 53.82 -93.74 -6.12
C SER A 3 53.18 -92.32 -6.16
N GLU A 4 52.03 -92.08 -5.51
CA GLU A 4 51.36 -90.76 -5.31
C GLU A 4 52.14 -89.80 -4.40
N PRO A 5 51.86 -88.47 -4.46
CA PRO A 5 51.11 -87.80 -3.38
C PRO A 5 50.18 -86.60 -3.79
N ALA A 6 49.60 -85.99 -2.75
CA ALA A 6 48.38 -85.17 -2.56
C ALA A 6 48.51 -83.60 -2.73
N PRO A 7 47.43 -82.78 -2.50
CA PRO A 7 47.19 -81.44 -3.10
C PRO A 7 47.12 -80.21 -2.13
N ALA A 8 46.85 -79.00 -2.65
CA ALA A 8 46.34 -77.76 -1.97
C ALA A 8 45.91 -76.69 -3.01
N SER A 9 45.19 -75.58 -2.75
CA SER A 9 43.96 -75.19 -2.00
C SER A 9 43.56 -73.78 -2.54
N ALA A 10 42.27 -73.42 -2.64
CA ALA A 10 41.80 -72.14 -3.20
C ALA A 10 41.24 -71.18 -2.12
N SER A 11 41.40 -69.87 -2.36
CA SER A 11 41.29 -68.74 -1.43
C SER A 11 39.89 -68.10 -1.31
N THR A 12 39.74 -67.40 -0.19
CA THR A 12 38.53 -66.93 0.50
C THR A 12 38.00 -65.56 0.05
N GLU A 13 38.02 -65.23 -1.25
CA GLU A 13 37.58 -63.90 -1.75
C GLU A 13 36.26 -63.89 -2.53
N GLU A 14 35.68 -65.04 -2.90
CA GLU A 14 34.44 -65.09 -3.70
C GLU A 14 33.13 -65.15 -2.87
N LEU A 15 33.21 -65.27 -1.54
CA LEU A 15 32.02 -65.45 -0.67
C LEU A 15 31.46 -64.16 -0.04
N GLU A 16 32.19 -63.04 -0.06
CA GLU A 16 31.71 -61.77 0.53
C GLU A 16 30.95 -60.87 -0.46
N ALA A 17 31.10 -61.08 -1.77
CA ALA A 17 30.40 -60.29 -2.79
C ALA A 17 28.90 -60.62 -2.88
N ASP A 18 28.52 -61.88 -2.64
CA ASP A 18 27.16 -62.38 -2.92
C ASP A 18 26.13 -62.03 -1.83
N LEU A 19 26.57 -61.88 -0.57
CA LEU A 19 25.71 -61.48 0.56
C LEU A 19 25.33 -59.99 0.53
N SER A 20 26.16 -59.15 -0.08
CA SER A 20 25.91 -57.70 -0.20
C SER A 20 24.85 -57.37 -1.27
N ALA A 21 24.86 -58.09 -2.39
CA ALA A 21 23.91 -57.91 -3.49
C ALA A 21 22.48 -58.35 -3.13
N ALA A 22 22.35 -59.46 -2.40
CA ALA A 22 21.05 -59.97 -1.92
C ALA A 22 20.37 -59.02 -0.91
N THR A 23 21.16 -58.31 -0.10
CA THR A 23 20.66 -57.38 0.93
C THR A 23 20.20 -56.05 0.32
N ILE A 24 20.87 -55.58 -0.74
CA ILE A 24 20.48 -54.38 -1.51
C ILE A 24 19.17 -54.64 -2.27
N SER A 25 19.00 -55.82 -2.87
CA SER A 25 17.80 -56.21 -3.62
C SER A 25 16.53 -56.22 -2.76
N LYS A 26 16.57 -56.81 -1.55
CA LYS A 26 15.42 -56.82 -0.62
C LYS A 26 15.03 -55.43 -0.12
N LYS A 27 15.98 -54.52 0.06
CA LYS A 27 15.73 -53.15 0.54
C LYS A 27 15.08 -52.29 -0.56
N GLN A 28 15.46 -52.50 -1.82
CA GLN A 28 14.88 -51.82 -2.97
C GLN A 28 13.43 -52.27 -3.23
N LEU A 29 13.18 -53.59 -3.19
CA LEU A 29 11.82 -54.15 -3.34
C LEU A 29 10.84 -53.63 -2.27
N LYS A 30 11.30 -53.46 -1.01
CA LYS A 30 10.47 -52.88 0.07
C LYS A 30 10.19 -51.39 -0.14
N LYS A 31 11.11 -50.65 -0.76
CA LYS A 31 10.96 -49.23 -1.08
C LYS A 31 9.99 -49.02 -2.25
N ASP A 32 10.05 -49.90 -3.25
CA ASP A 32 9.17 -49.85 -4.42
C ASP A 32 7.74 -50.30 -4.07
N ALA A 33 7.58 -51.32 -3.21
CA ALA A 33 6.28 -51.69 -2.65
C ALA A 33 5.62 -50.56 -1.86
N ARG A 34 6.41 -49.82 -1.04
CA ARG A 34 5.90 -48.68 -0.26
C ARG A 34 5.57 -47.46 -1.13
N LYS A 35 6.27 -47.28 -2.26
CA LYS A 35 5.93 -46.28 -3.29
C LYS A 35 4.66 -46.67 -4.04
N ALA A 36 4.50 -47.94 -4.41
CA ALA A 36 3.28 -48.44 -5.06
C ALA A 36 2.05 -48.33 -4.15
N GLU A 37 2.19 -48.62 -2.85
CA GLU A 37 1.10 -48.45 -1.88
C GLU A 37 0.73 -46.96 -1.66
N LYS A 38 1.73 -46.06 -1.62
CA LYS A 38 1.48 -44.60 -1.59
C LYS A 38 0.84 -44.10 -2.88
N ALA A 39 1.24 -44.62 -4.04
CA ALA A 39 0.64 -44.29 -5.33
C ALA A 39 -0.80 -44.81 -5.46
N GLY A 40 -1.08 -46.01 -4.91
CA GLY A 40 -2.43 -46.56 -4.80
C GLY A 40 -3.34 -45.75 -3.87
N LYS A 41 -2.82 -45.33 -2.71
CA LYS A 41 -3.54 -44.43 -1.78
C LYS A 41 -3.74 -43.01 -2.35
N ALA A 42 -2.79 -42.51 -3.14
CA ALA A 42 -2.93 -41.24 -3.87
C ALA A 42 -3.97 -41.35 -5.00
N SER A 43 -3.99 -42.48 -5.73
CA SER A 43 -4.98 -42.75 -6.78
C SER A 43 -6.38 -42.95 -6.20
N GLN A 44 -6.52 -43.60 -5.03
CA GLN A 44 -7.79 -43.69 -4.31
C GLN A 44 -8.27 -42.34 -3.77
N ARG A 45 -7.34 -41.47 -3.31
CA ARG A 45 -7.68 -40.08 -2.93
C ARG A 45 -8.07 -39.22 -4.13
N GLN A 46 -7.49 -39.46 -5.31
CA GLN A 46 -7.89 -38.80 -6.56
C GLN A 46 -9.23 -39.34 -7.10
N GLN A 47 -9.53 -40.63 -6.91
CA GLN A 47 -10.82 -41.20 -7.29
C GLN A 47 -11.97 -40.83 -6.33
N GLN A 48 -11.67 -40.52 -5.06
CA GLN A 48 -12.63 -39.92 -4.11
C GLN A 48 -12.79 -38.39 -4.27
N GLN A 49 -12.02 -37.76 -5.16
CA GLN A 49 -12.19 -36.38 -5.61
C GLN A 49 -12.85 -36.32 -7.00
N GLN A 50 -13.79 -37.22 -7.28
CA GLN A 50 -14.79 -36.92 -8.29
C GLN A 50 -15.61 -35.73 -7.78
N PRO A 51 -15.79 -34.65 -8.56
CA PRO A 51 -16.72 -33.61 -8.18
C PRO A 51 -18.09 -34.26 -8.09
N GLN A 52 -18.67 -34.31 -6.89
CA GLN A 52 -20.12 -34.43 -6.77
C GLN A 52 -20.69 -33.35 -7.69
N ALA A 53 -21.57 -33.72 -8.60
CA ALA A 53 -22.30 -32.76 -9.42
C ALA A 53 -22.89 -31.71 -8.47
N GLU A 54 -22.30 -30.52 -8.44
CA GLU A 54 -22.80 -29.43 -7.61
C GLU A 54 -24.22 -29.16 -8.12
N GLU A 55 -25.22 -29.28 -7.24
CA GLU A 55 -26.58 -28.86 -7.54
C GLU A 55 -26.53 -27.45 -8.15
N ALA A 56 -27.24 -27.26 -9.26
CA ALA A 56 -27.29 -25.97 -9.94
C ALA A 56 -27.72 -24.88 -8.95
N ASP A 57 -26.83 -23.94 -8.69
CA ASP A 57 -27.10 -22.85 -7.76
C ASP A 57 -28.07 -21.84 -8.39
N LEU A 58 -29.25 -21.69 -7.78
CA LEU A 58 -30.28 -20.74 -8.18
C LEU A 58 -29.77 -19.29 -8.24
N PHE A 59 -28.73 -18.96 -7.46
CA PHE A 59 -28.16 -17.62 -7.36
C PHE A 59 -26.79 -17.48 -8.02
N ALA A 60 -26.42 -18.40 -8.93
CA ALA A 60 -25.13 -18.38 -9.63
C ALA A 60 -24.82 -17.06 -10.36
N ALA A 61 -25.84 -16.32 -10.81
CA ALA A 61 -25.66 -15.01 -11.46
C ALA A 61 -25.29 -13.86 -10.50
N ASN A 62 -25.44 -14.06 -9.19
CA ASN A 62 -25.19 -13.02 -8.17
C ASN A 62 -23.72 -12.96 -7.73
N TYR A 63 -22.86 -13.86 -8.22
CA TYR A 63 -21.46 -13.85 -7.88
C TYR A 63 -20.57 -14.45 -8.97
N GLY A 64 -19.28 -14.14 -8.92
CA GLY A 64 -18.30 -14.71 -9.83
C GLY A 64 -17.16 -13.76 -10.16
N ASP A 65 -16.18 -14.28 -10.88
CA ASP A 65 -15.16 -13.44 -11.52
C ASP A 65 -15.77 -12.81 -12.78
N VAL A 66 -15.62 -11.49 -12.92
CA VAL A 66 -16.11 -10.76 -14.09
C VAL A 66 -15.09 -10.92 -15.22
N PRO A 67 -15.51 -11.42 -16.40
CA PRO A 67 -14.62 -11.54 -17.54
C PRO A 67 -14.03 -10.18 -17.96
N VAL A 68 -12.81 -10.17 -18.49
CA VAL A 68 -12.13 -8.95 -18.92
C VAL A 68 -12.94 -8.23 -20.01
N GLU A 69 -13.67 -8.99 -20.82
CA GLU A 69 -14.53 -8.48 -21.88
C GLU A 69 -15.71 -7.65 -21.33
N GLU A 70 -16.17 -7.91 -20.10
CA GLU A 70 -17.29 -7.18 -19.49
C GLU A 70 -16.85 -5.89 -18.80
N ILE A 71 -15.58 -5.77 -18.42
CA ILE A 71 -15.01 -4.56 -17.81
C ILE A 71 -14.44 -3.58 -18.85
N GLN A 72 -14.34 -3.99 -20.11
CA GLN A 72 -13.99 -3.09 -21.20
C GLN A 72 -15.08 -2.04 -21.40
N SER A 73 -14.67 -0.81 -21.74
CA SER A 73 -15.52 0.36 -21.93
C SER A 73 -16.46 0.25 -23.14
N LYS A 74 -17.37 -0.72 -23.14
CA LYS A 74 -18.34 -1.01 -24.20
C LYS A 74 -19.57 -0.12 -24.14
N ALA A 75 -19.99 0.24 -22.93
CA ALA A 75 -21.14 1.10 -22.69
C ALA A 75 -21.01 1.86 -21.36
N ILE A 76 -21.64 3.03 -21.30
CA ILE A 76 -21.86 3.75 -20.04
C ILE A 76 -23.08 3.09 -19.37
N SER A 77 -22.85 2.36 -18.29
CA SER A 77 -23.88 1.49 -17.68
C SER A 77 -24.98 2.24 -16.91
N GLY A 78 -24.79 3.53 -16.61
CA GLY A 78 -25.73 4.31 -15.79
C GLY A 78 -25.87 3.83 -14.34
N ARG A 79 -25.02 2.91 -13.88
CA ARG A 79 -25.03 2.41 -12.50
C ARG A 79 -24.62 3.54 -11.55
N SER A 80 -25.38 3.70 -10.47
CA SER A 80 -25.04 4.63 -9.40
C SER A 80 -24.05 3.96 -8.44
N TRP A 81 -22.85 4.52 -8.34
CA TRP A 81 -21.82 4.08 -7.41
C TRP A 81 -21.87 4.90 -6.12
N THR A 82 -21.59 4.25 -5.00
CA THR A 82 -21.46 4.90 -3.70
C THR A 82 -20.03 4.72 -3.21
N ASP A 83 -19.39 5.81 -2.78
CA ASP A 83 -18.10 5.72 -2.14
C ASP A 83 -18.25 5.18 -0.71
N ILE A 84 -17.35 4.28 -0.32
CA ILE A 84 -17.32 3.69 1.02
C ILE A 84 -17.11 4.79 2.07
N GLY A 85 -16.47 5.90 1.69
CA GLY A 85 -16.30 7.09 2.55
C GLY A 85 -17.61 7.76 2.98
N ASP A 86 -18.65 7.64 2.16
CA ASP A 86 -19.92 8.36 2.31
C ASP A 86 -21.01 7.52 2.99
N LEU A 87 -20.68 6.27 3.36
CA LEU A 87 -21.60 5.37 4.03
C LEU A 87 -21.69 5.72 5.52
N ASP A 88 -22.79 6.35 5.91
CA ASP A 88 -23.12 6.72 7.27
C ASP A 88 -24.48 6.15 7.70
N GLU A 89 -24.93 6.51 8.90
CA GLU A 89 -26.22 6.07 9.43
C GLU A 89 -27.41 6.51 8.55
N ALA A 90 -27.31 7.63 7.84
CA ALA A 90 -28.37 8.13 6.96
C ALA A 90 -28.52 7.27 5.69
N ALA A 91 -27.52 6.47 5.34
CA ALA A 91 -27.57 5.50 4.25
C ALA A 91 -28.34 4.22 4.63
N ALA A 92 -28.70 4.01 5.90
CA ALA A 92 -29.40 2.80 6.35
C ALA A 92 -30.70 2.53 5.56
N GLY A 93 -30.90 1.27 5.18
CA GLY A 93 -32.03 0.81 4.36
C GLY A 93 -31.89 1.06 2.86
N ARG A 94 -30.90 1.85 2.41
CA ARG A 94 -30.67 2.09 0.97
C ARG A 94 -29.92 0.91 0.35
N SER A 95 -30.25 0.61 -0.91
CA SER A 95 -29.43 -0.27 -1.73
C SER A 95 -28.27 0.51 -2.31
N VAL A 96 -27.05 -0.03 -2.17
CA VAL A 96 -25.82 0.61 -2.62
C VAL A 96 -25.02 -0.34 -3.50
N LEU A 97 -24.28 0.23 -4.42
CA LEU A 97 -23.27 -0.44 -5.23
C LEU A 97 -21.92 0.20 -4.93
N ILE A 98 -21.00 -0.59 -4.39
CA ILE A 98 -19.67 -0.13 -4.00
C ILE A 98 -18.58 -0.94 -4.71
N ARG A 99 -17.42 -0.32 -4.92
CA ARG A 99 -16.20 -0.97 -5.39
C ARG A 99 -15.09 -0.78 -4.36
N GLY A 100 -14.44 -1.86 -3.96
CA GLY A 100 -13.35 -1.79 -2.98
C GLY A 100 -12.38 -2.97 -3.08
N SER A 101 -11.26 -2.83 -2.39
CA SER A 101 -10.29 -3.91 -2.18
C SER A 101 -10.75 -4.79 -1.01
N ALA A 102 -10.79 -6.11 -1.21
CA ALA A 102 -11.07 -7.09 -0.17
C ALA A 102 -9.91 -7.16 0.84
N GLN A 103 -10.00 -6.41 1.94
CA GLN A 103 -8.94 -6.31 2.93
C GLN A 103 -8.90 -7.54 3.84
N THR A 104 -10.07 -7.93 4.37
CA THR A 104 -10.20 -9.06 5.29
C THR A 104 -11.36 -9.95 4.86
N LEU A 105 -11.12 -11.25 4.84
CA LEU A 105 -12.07 -12.27 4.45
C LEU A 105 -12.20 -13.26 5.61
N ARG A 106 -13.32 -13.23 6.32
CA ARG A 106 -13.53 -14.02 7.53
C ARG A 106 -14.73 -14.96 7.36
N PRO A 107 -14.50 -16.25 7.09
CA PRO A 107 -15.56 -17.24 7.16
C PRO A 107 -16.00 -17.43 8.62
N VAL A 108 -17.32 -17.49 8.85
CA VAL A 108 -17.90 -17.79 10.17
C VAL A 108 -18.51 -19.20 10.16
N SER A 109 -19.25 -19.52 9.11
CA SER A 109 -19.81 -20.85 8.85
C SER A 109 -19.96 -21.06 7.35
N LYS A 110 -20.40 -22.25 6.93
CA LYS A 110 -20.75 -22.51 5.52
C LYS A 110 -21.85 -21.59 4.98
N LYS A 111 -22.65 -20.98 5.88
CA LYS A 111 -23.77 -20.11 5.54
C LYS A 111 -23.48 -18.63 5.83
N MET A 112 -22.31 -18.29 6.37
CA MET A 112 -22.05 -16.93 6.81
C MET A 112 -20.57 -16.55 6.71
N ALA A 113 -20.31 -15.35 6.17
CA ALA A 113 -18.98 -14.76 6.13
C ALA A 113 -19.05 -13.24 6.29
N PHE A 114 -17.95 -12.68 6.80
CA PHE A 114 -17.71 -11.25 6.82
C PHE A 114 -16.58 -10.91 5.84
N VAL A 115 -16.79 -9.88 5.03
CA VAL A 115 -15.81 -9.34 4.10
C VAL A 115 -15.64 -7.87 4.40
N VAL A 116 -14.43 -7.43 4.72
CA VAL A 116 -14.13 -6.00 4.88
C VAL A 116 -13.64 -5.47 3.55
N LEU A 117 -14.38 -4.50 2.99
CA LEU A 117 -13.96 -3.78 1.80
C LEU A 117 -13.32 -2.45 2.19
N ARG A 118 -12.21 -2.12 1.51
CA ARG A 118 -11.48 -0.86 1.67
C ARG A 118 -11.54 -0.05 0.37
N GLN A 119 -11.80 1.24 0.50
CA GLN A 119 -11.61 2.23 -0.56
C GLN A 119 -10.84 3.41 0.05
N SER A 120 -9.61 3.61 -0.44
CA SER A 120 -8.66 4.57 0.13
C SER A 120 -8.47 4.38 1.65
N MET A 121 -8.89 5.34 2.48
CA MET A 121 -8.79 5.32 3.94
C MET A 121 -10.03 4.73 4.62
N SER A 122 -11.11 4.52 3.87
CA SER A 122 -12.40 4.11 4.41
C SER A 122 -12.59 2.60 4.27
N THR A 123 -13.16 1.97 5.28
CA THR A 123 -13.49 0.55 5.31
C THR A 123 -14.92 0.32 5.78
N VAL A 124 -15.58 -0.68 5.21
CA VAL A 124 -16.95 -1.10 5.57
C VAL A 124 -17.04 -2.62 5.66
N GLN A 125 -17.85 -3.10 6.59
CA GLN A 125 -18.11 -4.53 6.77
C GLN A 125 -19.26 -4.97 5.85
N CYS A 126 -18.99 -5.95 5.00
CA CYS A 126 -19.97 -6.63 4.17
C CYS A 126 -20.31 -7.97 4.80
N VAL A 127 -21.60 -8.21 5.04
CA VAL A 127 -22.12 -9.41 5.69
C VAL A 127 -22.79 -10.28 4.63
N LEU A 128 -22.31 -11.51 4.46
CA LEU A 128 -22.94 -12.51 3.61
C LEU A 128 -23.62 -13.54 4.51
N VAL A 129 -24.95 -13.70 4.37
CA VAL A 129 -25.73 -14.75 5.04
C VAL A 129 -26.53 -15.50 3.98
N ALA A 130 -26.31 -16.80 3.88
CA ALA A 130 -27.02 -17.66 2.94
C ALA A 130 -28.51 -17.72 3.31
N SER A 131 -29.34 -17.18 2.44
CA SER A 131 -30.80 -17.12 2.56
C SER A 131 -31.42 -16.91 1.18
N ALA A 132 -32.53 -17.60 0.90
CA ALA A 132 -33.27 -17.43 -0.34
C ALA A 132 -33.83 -16.00 -0.48
N ASP A 133 -34.33 -15.42 0.62
CA ASP A 133 -34.84 -14.03 0.65
C ASP A 133 -33.73 -13.01 0.33
N ALA A 134 -32.49 -13.37 0.63
CA ALA A 134 -31.33 -12.55 0.38
C ALA A 134 -30.74 -12.70 -1.02
N GLY A 135 -31.14 -13.73 -1.77
CA GLY A 135 -30.49 -14.10 -3.02
C GLY A 135 -29.04 -14.58 -2.84
N VAL A 136 -28.70 -15.11 -1.65
CA VAL A 136 -27.33 -15.54 -1.31
C VAL A 136 -27.32 -17.03 -1.03
N SER A 137 -26.52 -17.78 -1.78
CA SER A 137 -26.32 -19.22 -1.61
C SER A 137 -25.11 -19.54 -0.71
N THR A 138 -24.95 -20.80 -0.30
CA THR A 138 -23.74 -21.24 0.41
C THR A 138 -22.51 -21.25 -0.52
N GLN A 139 -22.73 -21.47 -1.81
CA GLN A 139 -21.72 -21.38 -2.86
C GLN A 139 -21.21 -19.94 -3.02
N MET A 140 -22.11 -18.95 -2.97
CA MET A 140 -21.74 -17.53 -2.98
C MET A 140 -20.90 -17.15 -1.75
N VAL A 141 -21.27 -17.62 -0.55
CA VAL A 141 -20.47 -17.43 0.67
C VAL A 141 -19.07 -18.05 0.50
N ARG A 142 -19.01 -19.27 -0.05
CA ARG A 142 -17.74 -19.96 -0.34
C ARG A 142 -16.89 -19.18 -1.35
N PHE A 143 -17.49 -18.66 -2.42
CA PHE A 143 -16.82 -17.81 -3.41
C PHE A 143 -16.23 -16.55 -2.77
N ALA A 144 -17.02 -15.81 -2.01
CA ALA A 144 -16.54 -14.60 -1.35
C ALA A 144 -15.35 -14.88 -0.43
N THR A 145 -15.37 -15.99 0.31
CA THR A 145 -14.26 -16.41 1.19
C THR A 145 -13.07 -17.02 0.46
N SER A 146 -13.21 -17.38 -0.83
CA SER A 146 -12.12 -17.92 -1.66
C SER A 146 -11.35 -16.84 -2.42
N LEU A 147 -11.81 -15.58 -2.35
CA LEU A 147 -11.07 -14.44 -2.86
C LEU A 147 -9.72 -14.31 -2.13
N SER A 148 -8.73 -13.76 -2.82
CA SER A 148 -7.46 -13.37 -2.20
C SER A 148 -7.57 -11.96 -1.62
N LYS A 149 -6.83 -11.68 -0.54
CA LYS A 149 -6.70 -10.32 0.01
C LYS A 149 -6.23 -9.37 -1.10
N GLU A 150 -6.73 -8.14 -1.05
CA GLU A 150 -6.49 -7.06 -2.03
C GLU A 150 -7.11 -7.26 -3.42
N SER A 151 -7.95 -8.29 -3.62
CA SER A 151 -8.80 -8.39 -4.83
C SER A 151 -9.76 -7.22 -4.92
N ILE A 152 -9.98 -6.70 -6.13
CA ILE A 152 -10.97 -5.64 -6.38
C ILE A 152 -12.34 -6.28 -6.61
N VAL A 153 -13.32 -5.85 -5.82
CA VAL A 153 -14.64 -6.47 -5.76
C VAL A 153 -15.72 -5.40 -5.85
N ASP A 154 -16.75 -5.68 -6.62
CA ASP A 154 -18.01 -4.95 -6.62
C ASP A 154 -19.01 -5.66 -5.71
N VAL A 155 -19.64 -4.89 -4.82
CA VAL A 155 -20.68 -5.39 -3.93
C VAL A 155 -21.94 -4.58 -4.13
N GLU A 156 -23.03 -5.28 -4.39
CA GLU A 156 -24.39 -4.72 -4.34
C GLU A 156 -25.07 -5.25 -3.08
N GLY A 157 -25.65 -4.37 -2.28
CA GLY A 157 -26.25 -4.76 -1.01
C GLY A 157 -27.14 -3.69 -0.41
N VAL A 158 -27.64 -3.94 0.79
CA VAL A 158 -28.48 -3.02 1.56
C VAL A 158 -27.73 -2.61 2.82
N VAL A 159 -27.66 -1.30 3.09
CA VAL A 159 -26.99 -0.77 4.28
C VAL A 159 -27.83 -1.03 5.53
N THR A 160 -27.21 -1.49 6.60
CA THR A 160 -27.85 -1.77 7.89
C THR A 160 -27.00 -1.25 9.04
N LEU A 161 -27.65 -0.88 10.15
CA LEU A 161 -26.94 -0.53 11.37
C LEU A 161 -26.54 -1.81 12.13
N PRO A 162 -25.27 -1.91 12.59
CA PRO A 162 -24.83 -3.02 13.41
C PRO A 162 -25.48 -2.95 14.80
N LYS A 163 -25.63 -4.10 15.45
CA LYS A 163 -26.15 -4.16 16.84
C LYS A 163 -25.18 -3.60 17.87
N GLU A 164 -23.88 -3.72 17.58
CA GLU A 164 -22.78 -3.23 18.41
C GLU A 164 -21.83 -2.39 17.54
N PRO A 165 -21.16 -1.36 18.10
CA PRO A 165 -20.20 -0.56 17.35
C PRO A 165 -19.07 -1.41 16.73
N LEU A 166 -18.77 -1.13 15.47
CA LEU A 166 -17.74 -1.85 14.73
C LEU A 166 -16.36 -1.33 15.11
N LYS A 167 -15.49 -2.23 15.57
CA LYS A 167 -14.11 -1.91 15.96
C LYS A 167 -13.11 -1.97 14.80
N ALA A 168 -13.41 -2.79 13.78
CA ALA A 168 -12.47 -3.12 12.71
C ALA A 168 -12.62 -2.26 11.45
N THR A 169 -13.68 -1.45 11.36
CA THR A 169 -14.00 -0.64 10.19
C THR A 169 -14.11 0.82 10.53
N THR A 170 -13.82 1.70 9.57
CA THR A 170 -14.00 3.14 9.76
C THR A 170 -15.47 3.53 9.76
N GLN A 171 -16.27 2.90 8.89
CA GLN A 171 -17.70 3.13 8.87
C GLN A 171 -18.42 2.31 9.94
N GLN A 172 -19.40 2.94 10.58
CA GLN A 172 -20.25 2.36 11.63
C GLN A 172 -21.54 1.78 11.06
N VAL A 173 -21.49 1.32 9.82
CA VAL A 173 -22.59 0.62 9.13
C VAL A 173 -22.10 -0.68 8.51
N GLU A 174 -23.02 -1.58 8.22
CA GLU A 174 -22.77 -2.84 7.53
C GLU A 174 -23.54 -2.89 6.22
N ILE A 175 -23.05 -3.69 5.26
CA ILE A 175 -23.77 -3.97 4.01
C ILE A 175 -24.21 -5.43 4.02
N GLN A 176 -25.52 -5.67 4.00
CA GLN A 176 -26.09 -6.98 3.73
C GLN A 176 -25.97 -7.27 2.24
N VAL A 177 -25.04 -8.14 1.88
CA VAL A 177 -24.67 -8.40 0.48
C VAL A 177 -25.81 -9.11 -0.24
N ARG A 178 -26.08 -8.67 -1.47
CA ARG A 178 -26.99 -9.31 -2.42
C ARG A 178 -26.24 -9.87 -3.62
N LYS A 179 -25.19 -9.17 -4.09
CA LYS A 179 -24.33 -9.62 -5.19
C LYS A 179 -22.87 -9.27 -4.90
N VAL A 180 -21.94 -10.13 -5.35
CA VAL A 180 -20.50 -9.95 -5.15
C VAL A 180 -19.72 -10.39 -6.37
N TYR A 181 -19.05 -9.46 -7.04
CA TYR A 181 -18.33 -9.72 -8.28
C TYR A 181 -16.85 -9.38 -8.14
N CYS A 182 -15.97 -10.32 -8.46
CA CYS A 182 -14.53 -10.11 -8.47
C CYS A 182 -14.11 -9.48 -9.81
N ILE A 183 -13.69 -8.22 -9.78
CA ILE A 183 -13.28 -7.45 -10.95
C ILE A 183 -11.83 -7.72 -11.30
N ASN A 184 -10.99 -7.85 -10.27
CA ASN A 184 -9.59 -8.19 -10.45
C ASN A 184 -9.12 -8.99 -9.24
N ARG A 185 -8.82 -10.28 -9.47
CA ARG A 185 -8.35 -11.18 -8.43
C ARG A 185 -6.87 -10.93 -8.16
N ALA A 186 -6.54 -10.60 -6.92
CA ALA A 186 -5.16 -10.41 -6.51
C ALA A 186 -4.40 -11.75 -6.46
N ILE A 187 -3.07 -11.69 -6.52
CA ILE A 187 -2.25 -12.88 -6.25
C ILE A 187 -2.46 -13.34 -4.79
N PRO A 188 -2.54 -14.65 -4.51
CA PRO A 188 -2.84 -15.15 -3.15
C PRO A 188 -1.80 -14.76 -2.09
N THR A 189 -0.52 -14.72 -2.48
CA THR A 189 0.61 -14.39 -1.60
C THR A 189 1.16 -13.02 -1.98
N LEU A 190 0.81 -12.01 -1.17
CA LEU A 190 1.33 -10.66 -1.31
C LEU A 190 2.75 -10.56 -0.71
N PRO A 191 3.65 -9.75 -1.29
CA PRO A 191 5.00 -9.57 -0.77
C PRO A 191 5.03 -8.80 0.55
N ILE A 192 3.99 -7.99 0.83
CA ILE A 192 3.76 -7.30 2.10
C ILE A 192 2.28 -7.42 2.44
N ASN A 193 1.96 -7.73 3.69
CA ASN A 193 0.61 -7.63 4.23
C ASN A 193 0.34 -6.20 4.72
N LEU A 194 -0.78 -5.62 4.27
CA LEU A 194 -1.17 -4.25 4.67
C LEU A 194 -1.34 -4.10 6.18
N GLU A 195 -1.88 -5.12 6.85
CA GLU A 195 -2.08 -5.09 8.31
C GLU A 195 -0.73 -4.97 9.03
N ASP A 196 0.29 -5.71 8.60
CA ASP A 196 1.63 -5.66 9.19
C ASP A 196 2.32 -4.32 8.91
N ALA A 197 2.08 -3.72 7.74
CA ALA A 197 2.63 -2.42 7.34
C ALA A 197 1.90 -1.21 7.95
N ALA A 198 0.68 -1.41 8.47
CA ALA A 198 -0.16 -0.36 9.06
C ALA A 198 -0.06 -0.28 10.60
N ARG A 199 0.64 -1.23 11.24
CA ARG A 199 0.84 -1.23 12.70
C ARG A 199 1.68 -0.04 13.17
N SER A 200 1.32 0.47 14.34
CA SER A 200 2.04 1.48 15.09
C SER A 200 3.14 0.87 15.97
N GLU A 201 4.12 1.69 16.38
CA GLU A 201 5.14 1.29 17.37
C GLU A 201 4.50 0.87 18.70
N ALA A 202 3.45 1.57 19.13
CA ALA A 202 2.71 1.24 20.35
C ALA A 202 2.05 -0.15 20.32
N GLU A 203 1.64 -0.64 19.15
CA GLU A 203 1.14 -2.01 19.00
C GLU A 203 2.26 -3.04 19.11
N PHE A 204 3.44 -2.76 18.58
CA PHE A 204 4.61 -3.62 18.77
C PHE A 204 5.02 -3.71 20.24
N GLU A 205 5.06 -2.58 20.94
CA GLU A 205 5.37 -2.53 22.39
C GLU A 205 4.37 -3.33 23.22
N LYS A 206 3.06 -3.18 22.94
CA LYS A 206 2.01 -3.96 23.62
C LYS A 206 2.11 -5.46 23.35
N ALA A 207 2.41 -5.84 22.10
CA ALA A 207 2.58 -7.24 21.75
C ALA A 207 3.79 -7.86 22.46
N GLU A 208 4.91 -7.14 22.52
CA GLU A 208 6.12 -7.58 23.23
C GLU A 208 5.86 -7.75 24.74
N GLN A 209 5.12 -6.82 25.36
CA GLN A 209 4.68 -6.93 26.75
C GLN A 209 3.80 -8.18 27.01
N ASN A 210 2.98 -8.57 26.02
CA ASN A 210 2.14 -9.76 26.07
C ASN A 210 2.88 -11.05 25.67
N GLY A 211 4.16 -10.97 25.31
CA GLY A 211 4.96 -12.11 24.83
C GLY A 211 4.63 -12.54 23.39
N GLU A 212 3.94 -11.71 22.62
CA GLU A 212 3.59 -11.95 21.22
C GLU A 212 4.62 -11.33 20.27
N LYS A 213 5.07 -12.09 19.27
CA LYS A 213 5.99 -11.58 18.24
C LYS A 213 5.22 -11.22 16.98
N LEU A 214 5.03 -9.93 16.76
CA LEU A 214 4.45 -9.41 15.52
C LEU A 214 5.49 -9.25 14.42
N VAL A 215 5.07 -9.41 13.17
CA VAL A 215 5.92 -9.15 12.00
C VAL A 215 6.05 -7.64 11.79
N ARG A 216 7.28 -7.15 11.68
CA ARG A 216 7.59 -5.76 11.33
C ARG A 216 8.07 -5.70 9.88
N VAL A 217 7.46 -4.83 9.09
CA VAL A 217 7.86 -4.57 7.71
C VAL A 217 8.85 -3.42 7.69
N LEU A 218 10.09 -3.69 7.23
CA LEU A 218 11.16 -2.68 7.19
C LEU A 218 10.92 -1.65 6.07
N GLN A 219 11.44 -0.43 6.25
CA GLN A 219 11.27 0.68 5.31
C GLN A 219 11.71 0.32 3.89
N ASP A 220 12.87 -0.31 3.72
CA ASP A 220 13.37 -0.71 2.38
C ASP A 220 12.43 -1.69 1.68
N THR A 221 11.86 -2.63 2.42
CA THR A 221 10.86 -3.56 1.87
C THR A 221 9.60 -2.80 1.43
N ARG A 222 9.12 -1.85 2.25
CA ARG A 222 7.97 -1.00 1.92
C ARG A 222 8.22 -0.17 0.66
N LEU A 223 9.42 0.37 0.49
CA LEU A 223 9.82 1.12 -0.70
C LEU A 223 9.94 0.23 -1.95
N ASN A 224 10.47 -0.99 -1.82
CA ASN A 224 10.53 -1.96 -2.92
C ASN A 224 9.13 -2.37 -3.42
N TYR A 225 8.12 -2.38 -2.53
CA TYR A 225 6.73 -2.69 -2.87
C TYR A 225 5.80 -1.50 -2.64
N ARG A 226 6.25 -0.30 -3.03
CA ARG A 226 5.56 0.97 -2.74
C ARG A 226 4.11 1.01 -3.21
N ALA A 227 3.78 0.35 -4.32
CA ALA A 227 2.40 0.28 -4.83
C ALA A 227 1.42 -0.39 -3.85
N ILE A 228 1.90 -1.28 -3.00
CA ILE A 228 1.10 -1.92 -1.94
C ILE A 228 1.15 -1.06 -0.68
N ASP A 229 2.32 -0.57 -0.30
CA ASP A 229 2.47 0.27 0.90
C ASP A 229 1.67 1.58 0.82
N LEU A 230 1.53 2.18 -0.36
CA LEU A 230 0.68 3.35 -0.58
C LEU A 230 -0.80 3.12 -0.27
N ARG A 231 -1.24 1.85 -0.15
CA ARG A 231 -2.62 1.50 0.20
C ARG A 231 -2.89 1.57 1.70
N THR A 232 -1.86 1.67 2.55
CA THR A 232 -2.07 1.79 3.99
C THR A 232 -2.78 3.12 4.33
N PRO A 233 -3.65 3.15 5.36
CA PRO A 233 -4.38 4.36 5.72
C PRO A 233 -3.48 5.57 5.99
N ALA A 234 -2.35 5.37 6.69
CA ALA A 234 -1.43 6.47 6.97
C ALA A 234 -0.77 7.03 5.71
N ASN A 235 -0.32 6.19 4.76
CA ASN A 235 0.24 6.70 3.51
C ASN A 235 -0.84 7.44 2.70
N GLN A 236 -2.05 6.90 2.61
CA GLN A 236 -3.17 7.59 1.96
C GLN A 236 -3.43 8.98 2.56
N ALA A 237 -3.33 9.13 3.87
CA ALA A 237 -3.47 10.41 4.56
C ALA A 237 -2.27 11.34 4.34
N ILE A 238 -1.03 10.84 4.45
CA ILE A 238 0.22 11.62 4.29
C ILE A 238 0.25 12.32 2.93
N PHE A 239 -0.04 11.61 1.85
CA PHE A 239 0.00 12.20 0.50
C PHE A 239 -1.15 13.18 0.24
N ARG A 240 -2.31 13.00 0.89
CA ARG A 240 -3.38 14.00 0.85
C ARG A 240 -2.93 15.27 1.57
N ILE A 241 -2.39 15.17 2.78
CA ILE A 241 -1.85 16.32 3.51
C ILE A 241 -0.76 17.03 2.71
N GLN A 242 0.16 16.29 2.09
CA GLN A 242 1.18 16.86 1.21
C GLN A 242 0.55 17.71 0.09
N CYS A 243 -0.50 17.20 -0.57
CA CYS A 243 -1.25 17.94 -1.58
C CYS A 243 -1.96 19.18 -1.00
N HIS A 244 -2.54 19.09 0.20
CA HIS A 244 -3.14 20.24 0.89
C HIS A 244 -2.11 21.35 1.19
N VAL A 245 -0.90 20.99 1.63
CA VAL A 245 0.20 21.94 1.85
C VAL A 245 0.54 22.67 0.55
N GLU A 246 0.74 21.90 -0.52
CA GLU A 246 1.06 22.41 -1.84
C GLU A 246 -0.01 23.35 -2.42
N ASN A 247 -1.28 22.98 -2.28
CA ASN A 247 -2.39 23.80 -2.76
C ASN A 247 -2.53 25.07 -1.94
N LYS A 248 -2.40 24.98 -0.61
CA LYS A 248 -2.51 26.15 0.26
C LYS A 248 -1.35 27.12 0.08
N PHE A 249 -0.16 26.60 -0.20
CA PHE A 249 0.99 27.40 -0.61
C PHE A 249 0.69 28.25 -1.84
N ARG A 250 0.16 27.62 -2.90
CA ARG A 250 -0.22 28.33 -4.14
C ARG A 250 -1.32 29.35 -3.89
N GLU A 251 -2.39 28.95 -3.19
CA GLU A 251 -3.53 29.81 -2.86
C GLU A 251 -3.10 31.07 -2.10
N PHE A 252 -2.27 30.92 -1.07
CA PHE A 252 -1.76 32.05 -0.29
C PHE A 252 -0.93 33.00 -1.16
N LEU A 253 0.02 32.47 -1.94
CA LEU A 253 0.87 33.32 -2.78
C LEU A 253 0.08 34.01 -3.90
N PHE A 254 -0.95 33.38 -4.46
CA PHE A 254 -1.85 34.05 -5.39
C PHE A 254 -2.61 35.20 -4.73
N SER A 255 -3.04 35.05 -3.47
CA SER A 255 -3.70 36.14 -2.73
C SER A 255 -2.77 37.32 -2.46
N GLU A 256 -1.45 37.07 -2.42
CA GLU A 256 -0.40 38.08 -2.26
C GLU A 256 0.16 38.58 -3.62
N ASN A 257 -0.59 38.38 -4.71
CA ASN A 257 -0.26 38.80 -6.08
C ASN A 257 1.05 38.20 -6.63
N PHE A 258 1.46 37.02 -6.19
CA PHE A 258 2.55 36.30 -6.83
C PHE A 258 2.07 35.62 -8.11
N ILE A 259 2.97 35.49 -9.09
CA ILE A 259 2.75 34.69 -10.28
C ILE A 259 3.56 33.39 -10.25
N GLY A 260 2.92 32.30 -10.68
CA GLY A 260 3.58 31.00 -10.81
C GLY A 260 4.50 30.97 -12.04
N ILE A 261 5.74 30.53 -11.87
CA ILE A 261 6.70 30.32 -12.97
C ILE A 261 7.14 28.86 -13.06
N HIS A 262 7.63 28.48 -14.24
CA HIS A 262 8.23 27.16 -14.48
C HIS A 262 9.62 27.34 -15.10
N SER A 263 10.66 27.04 -14.32
CA SER A 263 12.05 27.19 -14.75
C SER A 263 12.61 25.87 -15.30
N PRO A 264 13.54 25.92 -16.26
CA PRO A 264 14.17 24.71 -16.78
C PRO A 264 15.00 24.02 -15.69
N LYS A 265 14.90 22.68 -15.64
CA LYS A 265 15.66 21.85 -14.71
C LYS A 265 16.93 21.27 -15.32
N LEU A 266 17.05 21.36 -16.64
CA LEU A 266 18.24 21.00 -17.40
C LEU A 266 19.02 22.27 -17.72
N ILE A 267 20.25 22.37 -17.21
CA ILE A 267 21.09 23.57 -17.34
C ILE A 267 22.47 23.21 -17.90
N GLY A 268 23.09 24.16 -18.61
CA GLY A 268 24.39 23.94 -19.28
C GLY A 268 25.61 23.92 -18.37
N GLY A 269 25.45 24.24 -17.08
CA GLY A 269 26.53 24.27 -16.10
C GLY A 269 25.98 24.56 -14.70
N SER A 270 26.82 24.38 -13.67
CA SER A 270 26.41 24.61 -12.28
C SER A 270 26.01 26.07 -12.08
N SER A 271 24.74 26.31 -11.71
CA SER A 271 24.20 27.65 -11.45
C SER A 271 24.67 28.22 -10.10
N GLU A 272 24.94 27.34 -9.14
CA GLU A 272 25.38 27.68 -7.78
C GLU A 272 26.81 27.14 -7.61
N GLY A 273 27.78 28.03 -7.39
CA GLY A 273 29.19 27.67 -7.32
C GLY A 273 29.49 26.76 -6.13
N GLY A 274 30.30 25.72 -6.33
CA GLY A 274 30.83 24.87 -5.25
C GLY A 274 29.99 23.66 -4.87
N ALA A 275 28.78 23.50 -5.42
CA ALA A 275 27.88 22.42 -5.06
C ALA A 275 27.92 21.25 -6.07
N SER A 276 27.72 20.03 -5.56
CA SER A 276 27.72 18.81 -6.39
C SER A 276 26.42 18.69 -7.21
N VAL A 277 26.54 18.59 -8.53
CA VAL A 277 25.40 18.49 -9.47
C VAL A 277 25.33 17.13 -10.15
N PHE A 278 24.11 16.65 -10.44
CA PHE A 278 23.93 15.50 -11.32
C PHE A 278 24.25 15.90 -12.75
N LYS A 279 25.21 15.22 -13.37
CA LYS A 279 25.65 15.48 -14.75
C LYS A 279 25.01 14.46 -15.67
N LEU A 280 24.66 14.90 -16.87
CA LEU A 280 24.14 14.07 -17.95
C LEU A 280 24.67 14.54 -19.30
N GLU A 281 24.69 13.63 -20.26
CA GLU A 281 24.98 13.95 -21.65
C GLU A 281 23.68 14.31 -22.36
N TYR A 282 23.64 15.50 -22.98
CA TYR A 282 22.49 16.01 -23.69
C TYR A 282 22.89 16.33 -25.14
N ASN A 283 22.55 15.44 -26.07
CA ASN A 283 22.84 15.57 -27.50
C ASN A 283 24.34 15.85 -27.79
N GLY A 284 25.25 15.13 -27.12
CA GLY A 284 26.69 15.31 -27.26
C GLY A 284 27.25 16.55 -26.56
N GLN A 285 26.44 17.28 -25.78
CA GLN A 285 26.87 18.38 -24.93
C GLN A 285 26.68 18.03 -23.45
N PRO A 286 27.57 18.47 -22.55
CA PRO A 286 27.36 18.28 -21.12
C PRO A 286 26.21 19.14 -20.63
N ALA A 287 25.36 18.56 -19.78
CA ALA A 287 24.34 19.28 -19.03
C ALA A 287 24.31 18.80 -17.58
N CYS A 288 23.64 19.55 -16.71
CA CYS A 288 23.37 19.13 -15.35
C CYS A 288 21.93 19.44 -14.93
N LEU A 289 21.49 18.76 -13.88
CA LEU A 289 20.22 19.07 -13.23
C LEU A 289 20.39 20.27 -12.30
N ALA A 290 19.43 21.20 -12.35
CA ALA A 290 19.41 22.38 -11.49
C ALA A 290 19.20 21.99 -10.03
N GLN A 291 20.04 22.52 -9.15
CA GLN A 291 19.94 22.22 -7.71
C GLN A 291 18.83 22.98 -7.01
N SER A 292 18.43 24.10 -7.57
CA SER A 292 17.27 24.86 -7.13
C SER A 292 16.86 25.78 -8.30
N PRO A 293 15.65 26.35 -8.27
CA PRO A 293 15.25 27.35 -9.25
C PRO A 293 15.84 28.75 -8.96
N GLN A 294 16.78 28.90 -8.00
CA GLN A 294 17.20 30.20 -7.47
C GLN A 294 17.58 31.22 -8.55
N LEU A 295 18.48 30.85 -9.47
CA LEU A 295 18.94 31.75 -10.53
C LEU A 295 17.77 32.22 -11.43
N TYR A 296 16.87 31.31 -11.80
CA TYR A 296 15.75 31.63 -12.68
C TYR A 296 14.67 32.47 -12.01
N LYS A 297 14.43 32.27 -10.70
CA LYS A 297 13.53 33.14 -9.93
C LYS A 297 14.09 34.56 -9.89
N GLN A 298 15.38 34.72 -9.60
CA GLN A 298 16.04 36.03 -9.58
C GLN A 298 16.03 36.69 -10.97
N MET A 299 16.29 35.93 -12.04
CA MET A 299 16.15 36.44 -13.41
C MET A 299 14.72 36.91 -13.70
N SER A 300 13.70 36.23 -13.18
CA SER A 300 12.29 36.63 -13.35
C SER A 300 11.99 37.94 -12.63
N ILE A 301 12.53 38.13 -11.41
CA ILE A 301 12.45 39.40 -10.69
C ILE A 301 13.14 40.53 -11.49
N CYS A 302 14.37 40.30 -11.96
CA CYS A 302 15.07 41.26 -12.83
C CYS A 302 14.31 41.53 -14.16
N GLY A 303 13.51 40.57 -14.61
CA GLY A 303 12.62 40.70 -15.77
C GLY A 303 11.34 41.50 -15.52
N GLY A 304 11.16 42.04 -14.31
CA GLY A 304 10.02 42.90 -13.95
C GLY A 304 8.77 42.14 -13.50
N PHE A 305 8.91 40.89 -13.06
CA PHE A 305 7.75 40.08 -12.63
C PHE A 305 7.24 40.47 -11.24
N GLY A 306 8.03 41.21 -10.44
CA GLY A 306 7.65 41.71 -9.12
C GLY A 306 7.64 40.63 -8.02
N ARG A 307 6.81 39.60 -8.15
CA ARG A 307 6.62 38.52 -7.17
C ARG A 307 6.40 37.19 -7.88
N VAL A 308 7.26 36.21 -7.64
CA VAL A 308 7.21 34.90 -8.33
C VAL A 308 7.28 33.74 -7.35
N PHE A 309 6.64 32.64 -7.71
CA PHE A 309 6.82 31.37 -7.00
C PHE A 309 6.93 30.20 -7.97
N GLU A 310 7.54 29.12 -7.50
CA GLU A 310 7.65 27.88 -8.24
C GLU A 310 7.44 26.69 -7.31
N VAL A 311 6.70 25.69 -7.80
CA VAL A 311 6.61 24.37 -7.18
C VAL A 311 7.13 23.36 -8.20
N GLY A 312 8.25 22.72 -7.89
CA GLY A 312 8.92 21.86 -8.87
C GLY A 312 10.03 21.01 -8.29
N PRO A 313 10.60 20.09 -9.08
CA PRO A 313 11.65 19.19 -8.62
C PRO A 313 12.95 19.95 -8.38
N VAL A 314 13.65 19.50 -7.34
CA VAL A 314 14.93 20.00 -6.83
C VAL A 314 15.88 18.82 -6.67
N PHE A 315 17.13 18.98 -7.12
CA PHE A 315 18.11 17.89 -7.17
C PHE A 315 19.36 18.20 -6.35
N ARG A 316 19.66 17.40 -5.32
CA ARG A 316 20.90 17.52 -4.53
C ARG A 316 21.79 16.31 -4.77
N ALA A 317 22.97 16.52 -5.35
CA ALA A 317 23.91 15.42 -5.64
C ALA A 317 24.90 15.13 -4.51
N GLU A 318 24.70 15.75 -3.34
CA GLU A 318 25.50 15.49 -2.15
C GLU A 318 25.36 14.03 -1.73
N LYS A 319 26.48 13.37 -1.41
CA LYS A 319 26.50 11.98 -0.93
C LYS A 319 26.08 11.91 0.53
N SER A 320 24.81 12.19 0.79
CA SER A 320 24.20 12.19 2.12
C SER A 320 23.10 11.15 2.19
N ASN A 321 23.31 10.08 2.96
CA ASN A 321 22.30 9.05 3.20
C ASN A 321 21.84 9.12 4.65
N THR A 322 20.88 10.00 4.92
CA THR A 322 20.27 10.16 6.25
C THR A 322 18.75 10.09 6.15
N HIS A 323 18.07 9.95 7.29
CA HIS A 323 16.61 9.95 7.34
C HIS A 323 15.94 11.29 6.96
N ARG A 324 16.71 12.34 6.65
CA ARG A 324 16.20 13.70 6.31
C ARG A 324 16.61 14.20 4.94
N HIS A 325 17.52 13.51 4.24
CA HIS A 325 18.07 13.98 2.98
C HIS A 325 17.64 13.07 1.84
N LEU A 326 17.12 13.67 0.78
CA LEU A 326 16.80 13.02 -0.49
C LEU A 326 17.60 13.70 -1.61
N CYS A 327 17.98 12.90 -2.60
CA CYS A 327 18.65 13.41 -3.81
C CYS A 327 17.69 14.17 -4.74
N GLU A 328 16.40 13.84 -4.68
CA GLU A 328 15.33 14.48 -5.43
C GLU A 328 14.14 14.72 -4.49
N PHE A 329 13.62 15.94 -4.51
CA PHE A 329 12.42 16.33 -3.76
C PHE A 329 11.68 17.47 -4.46
N ILE A 330 10.48 17.80 -3.97
CA ILE A 330 9.70 18.93 -4.48
C ILE A 330 10.03 20.17 -3.65
N GLY A 331 10.57 21.20 -4.31
CA GLY A 331 10.79 22.53 -3.73
C GLY A 331 9.53 23.39 -3.81
N LEU A 332 9.29 24.15 -2.75
CA LEU A 332 8.30 25.23 -2.70
C LEU A 332 9.09 26.53 -2.56
N ASP A 333 9.22 27.25 -3.67
CA ASP A 333 10.11 28.38 -3.78
C ASP A 333 9.32 29.66 -4.06
N ALA A 334 9.71 30.76 -3.42
CA ALA A 334 9.19 32.09 -3.68
C ALA A 334 10.34 33.10 -3.77
N GLU A 335 10.13 34.17 -4.52
CA GLU A 335 11.05 35.31 -4.65
C GLU A 335 10.21 36.57 -4.91
N MET A 336 10.60 37.71 -4.34
CA MET A 336 9.88 38.98 -4.54
C MET A 336 10.81 40.18 -4.45
N GLU A 337 10.43 41.26 -5.13
CA GLU A 337 11.01 42.58 -4.90
C GLU A 337 10.74 43.05 -3.47
N ILE A 338 11.77 43.65 -2.87
CA ILE A 338 11.66 44.40 -1.61
C ILE A 338 11.73 45.89 -1.90
N LYS A 339 11.08 46.71 -1.08
CA LYS A 339 11.12 48.18 -1.24
C LYS A 339 12.09 48.83 -0.27
N GLU A 340 12.04 48.43 1.00
CA GLU A 340 12.83 49.05 2.07
C GLU A 340 13.64 48.03 2.86
N HIS A 341 13.06 46.86 3.18
CA HIS A 341 13.72 45.89 4.06
C HIS A 341 13.29 44.45 3.76
N TYR A 342 14.21 43.49 3.97
CA TYR A 342 13.91 42.07 3.75
C TYR A 342 12.86 41.48 4.70
N PHE A 343 12.44 42.23 5.73
CA PHE A 343 11.34 41.83 6.61
C PHE A 343 10.00 41.76 5.85
N GLU A 344 9.87 42.50 4.75
CA GLU A 344 8.72 42.34 3.83
C GLU A 344 8.59 40.89 3.34
N VAL A 345 9.71 40.19 3.12
CA VAL A 345 9.72 38.77 2.74
C VAL A 345 9.41 37.89 3.95
N CYS A 346 9.98 38.21 5.12
CA CYS A 346 9.71 37.47 6.36
C CYS A 346 8.22 37.49 6.72
N ASP A 347 7.53 38.62 6.56
CA ASP A 347 6.11 38.76 6.85
C ASP A 347 5.26 37.86 5.93
N ILE A 348 5.62 37.76 4.65
CA ILE A 348 4.99 36.83 3.69
C ILE A 348 5.21 35.38 4.11
N ILE A 349 6.43 35.01 4.52
CA ILE A 349 6.74 33.66 4.99
C ILE A 349 5.96 33.32 6.27
N ASP A 350 5.83 34.27 7.20
CA ASP A 350 5.07 34.07 8.44
C ASP A 350 3.60 33.79 8.13
N GLY A 351 2.99 34.68 7.34
CA GLY A 351 1.61 34.54 6.89
C GLY A 351 1.35 33.24 6.16
N LEU A 352 2.29 32.81 5.30
CA LEU A 352 2.22 31.57 4.54
C LEU A 352 2.14 30.34 5.46
N PHE A 353 3.06 30.22 6.43
CA PHE A 353 3.07 29.08 7.35
C PHE A 353 1.83 29.06 8.24
N VAL A 354 1.43 30.23 8.79
CA VAL A 354 0.20 30.34 9.58
C VAL A 354 -1.02 29.91 8.76
N ALA A 355 -1.13 30.35 7.50
CA ALA A 355 -2.22 29.98 6.61
C ALA A 355 -2.25 28.47 6.31
N ILE A 356 -1.10 27.86 6.05
CA ILE A 356 -0.99 26.40 5.83
C ILE A 356 -1.40 25.63 7.09
N PHE A 357 -0.83 25.95 8.24
CA PHE A 357 -1.08 25.22 9.47
C PHE A 357 -2.54 25.34 9.94
N LYS A 358 -3.12 26.54 9.82
CA LYS A 358 -4.54 26.76 10.08
C LYS A 358 -5.41 25.92 9.15
N HIS A 359 -5.11 25.93 7.85
CA HIS A 359 -5.84 25.13 6.85
C HIS A 359 -5.81 23.63 7.17
N LEU A 360 -4.64 23.08 7.50
CA LEU A 360 -4.52 21.67 7.86
C LEU A 360 -5.32 21.32 9.12
N ASN A 361 -5.27 22.16 10.15
CA ASN A 361 -6.04 21.97 11.38
C ASN A 361 -7.55 22.10 11.14
N GLU A 362 -8.01 22.94 10.22
CA GLU A 362 -9.45 23.12 9.99
C GLU A 362 -10.03 22.08 9.02
N ASN A 363 -9.25 21.62 8.04
CA ASN A 363 -9.77 20.87 6.90
C ASN A 363 -9.23 19.43 6.77
N CYS A 364 -8.19 19.05 7.53
CA CYS A 364 -7.52 17.73 7.37
C CYS A 364 -7.59 16.87 8.64
N GLN A 365 -8.59 17.06 9.49
CA GLN A 365 -8.71 16.33 10.77
C GLN A 365 -8.75 14.81 10.57
N LYS A 366 -9.51 14.33 9.56
CA LYS A 366 -9.60 12.90 9.25
C LYS A 366 -8.24 12.30 8.87
N GLU A 367 -7.48 13.00 8.04
CA GLU A 367 -6.13 12.60 7.64
C GLU A 367 -5.17 12.64 8.83
N LEU A 368 -5.17 13.73 9.60
CA LEU A 368 -4.33 13.90 10.78
C LEU A 368 -4.57 12.79 11.81
N GLU A 369 -5.82 12.48 12.13
CA GLU A 369 -6.18 11.37 13.02
C GLU A 369 -5.71 10.02 12.47
N THR A 370 -5.84 9.80 11.17
CA THR A 370 -5.42 8.55 10.53
C THR A 370 -3.90 8.36 10.61
N ILE A 371 -3.13 9.44 10.42
CA ILE A 371 -1.67 9.41 10.60
C ILE A 371 -1.34 9.18 12.07
N ASN A 372 -2.00 9.90 12.98
CA ASN A 372 -1.74 9.85 14.42
C ASN A 372 -1.97 8.44 15.02
N ARG A 373 -2.89 7.65 14.44
CA ARG A 373 -3.10 6.25 14.83
C ARG A 373 -1.87 5.37 14.57
N GLN A 374 -1.13 5.60 13.49
CA GLN A 374 0.05 4.82 13.15
C GLN A 374 1.36 5.45 13.67
N TYR A 375 1.46 6.77 13.55
CA TYR A 375 2.61 7.57 13.94
C TYR A 375 2.14 8.66 14.91
N PRO A 376 2.11 8.39 16.22
CA PRO A 376 1.63 9.37 17.19
C PRO A 376 2.43 10.68 17.15
N PHE A 377 1.73 11.81 17.09
CA PHE A 377 2.30 13.15 17.15
C PHE A 377 1.40 14.10 17.94
N GLU A 378 2.00 15.16 18.49
CA GLU A 378 1.23 16.22 19.15
C GLU A 378 0.60 17.15 18.11
N PRO A 379 -0.71 17.47 18.20
CA PRO A 379 -1.34 18.42 17.30
C PRO A 379 -0.60 19.75 17.25
N LEU A 380 -0.42 20.28 16.04
CA LEU A 380 0.32 21.50 15.82
C LEU A 380 -0.42 22.70 16.44
N LYS A 381 0.24 23.37 17.38
CA LYS A 381 -0.26 24.60 17.99
C LYS A 381 0.28 25.80 17.23
N VAL A 382 -0.57 26.45 16.45
CA VAL A 382 -0.23 27.72 15.80
C VAL A 382 -0.25 28.80 16.86
N LYS A 383 0.94 29.20 17.32
CA LYS A 383 1.11 30.35 18.20
C LYS A 383 1.38 31.57 17.31
N HIS A 384 0.63 32.65 17.50
CA HIS A 384 0.92 33.93 16.88
C HIS A 384 2.15 34.55 17.57
N TYR A 385 3.33 34.08 17.19
CA TYR A 385 4.56 34.82 17.40
C TYR A 385 5.00 35.33 16.03
N SER A 386 5.36 36.61 15.94
CA SER A 386 6.00 37.10 14.73
C SER A 386 7.27 36.29 14.47
N LEU A 387 7.59 35.99 13.21
CA LEU A 387 8.87 35.37 12.84
C LEU A 387 10.08 36.10 13.48
N LEU A 388 9.98 37.42 13.71
CA LEU A 388 10.95 38.23 14.45
C LEU A 388 11.21 37.70 15.88
N SER A 389 10.16 37.28 16.57
CA SER A 389 10.25 36.71 17.92
C SER A 389 10.94 35.34 17.89
N CYS A 390 10.71 34.54 16.85
CA CYS A 390 11.33 33.23 16.67
C CYS A 390 12.82 33.32 16.26
N VAL A 391 13.17 34.26 15.37
CA VAL A 391 14.57 34.53 14.98
C VAL A 391 15.35 35.10 16.17
N CYS A 392 14.77 36.02 16.94
CA CYS A 392 15.38 36.50 18.19
C CYS A 392 15.57 35.37 19.22
N TYR A 393 14.65 34.41 19.31
CA TYR A 393 14.81 33.25 20.19
C TYR A 393 15.93 32.30 19.74
N MET A 394 16.13 32.12 18.43
CA MET A 394 17.25 31.32 17.91
C MET A 394 18.62 31.96 18.15
N TYR A 395 18.72 33.29 18.10
CA TYR A 395 19.95 34.00 18.43
C TYR A 395 20.19 34.18 19.95
N ALA A 396 19.15 34.02 20.78
CA ALA A 396 19.29 34.04 22.24
C ALA A 396 19.86 32.74 22.83
N PHE A 397 20.03 31.69 22.02
CA PHE A 397 20.60 30.39 22.41
C PHE A 397 21.86 29.99 21.63
N ALA A 398 22.51 30.95 20.96
CA ALA A 398 23.82 30.75 20.31
C ALA A 398 24.95 31.34 21.16
#